data_AF-A0A964EFH8-F1
#
_entry.id   AF-A0A964EFH8-F1
#
_cell.length_a   1.000
_cell.length_b   1.000
_cell.length_c   1.000
_cell.angle_alpha   90.00
_cell.angle_beta   90.00
_cell.angle_gamma   90.00
#
_symmetry.space_group_name_H-M   'P 1'
#
loop_
_entity.id
_entity.type
_entity.pdbx_description
1 polymer ?
#
loop_
_entity_poly.entity_id
_entity_poly.type
_entity_poly.pdbx_seq_one_letter_code
_entity_poly.pdbx_strand_id
1 'polypeptide(L)'
;MFGSAGAITWAIRGTSGWGGVDGTIIPGLTFGIIWFYLSLRKNFDSRSIILWLGLGIALGGEIGYGQYVGWIRNIFSYGNEKLIVDSIHGYIWFVICGIGWAAPGAIILGWVIESDVTFKNWIVRALLLALILIILFSPSTIDWLSEIFVEKGFTFLFPNFDSGIYSNIDKNLERTLYTNTQNFAVLIWFIISLFMSLIHRERTTFQIGVILGLGFGLGFMQSALWTIGYGLNPNFIDWWKIWELNSGFNIGILYAIIFFIFHNKINQSRNNKKISEKTITVFQAISGFTLLYFVGFEYFQLINTIIAFLFLIVLLSLLLNEKDEIKIKEKRINIVFHFSIFYLLYILFHGVTERLGVVFELFYEDAVDQYSWPLERIVLFVPFLISILFYLFFKTKKIFSGYYFFEIDSETIIEWNRKLINLTSLITLIGIISIWPSKISIFYGFFQLIAIICLIQIDKIDRLKTKTKL
;
A
#
# COMPACT_ATOMS: atom_id res chain seq x y z
N MET A 1 -0.50 7.75 16.11
CA MET A 1 -0.59 6.33 15.72
C MET A 1 -0.45 6.13 14.22
N PHE A 2 -1.43 6.51 13.37
CA PHE A 2 -1.29 6.32 11.90
C PHE A 2 0.01 6.92 11.33
N GLY A 3 0.32 8.19 11.61
CA GLY A 3 1.58 8.80 11.15
C GLY A 3 2.82 8.01 11.59
N SER A 4 2.90 7.61 12.86
CA SER A 4 4.03 6.81 13.36
C SER A 4 4.12 5.42 12.73
N ALA A 5 2.99 4.72 12.59
CA ALA A 5 2.95 3.42 11.90
C ALA A 5 3.34 3.55 10.43
N GLY A 6 2.94 4.65 9.78
CA GLY A 6 3.32 4.98 8.42
C GLY A 6 4.82 5.22 8.27
N ALA A 7 5.39 6.05 9.14
CA ALA A 7 6.84 6.28 9.20
C ALA A 7 7.64 4.98 9.32
N ILE A 8 7.22 4.09 10.22
CA ILE A 8 7.86 2.78 10.45
C ILE A 8 7.75 1.90 9.20
N THR A 9 6.54 1.69 8.68
CA THR A 9 6.29 0.76 7.57
C THR A 9 6.86 1.23 6.23
N TRP A 10 6.89 2.54 5.98
CA TRP A 10 7.59 3.10 4.82
C TRP A 10 9.11 3.06 4.98
N ALA A 11 9.64 3.26 6.20
CA ALA A 11 11.07 3.10 6.42
C ALA A 11 11.54 1.66 6.14
N ILE A 12 10.71 0.64 6.42
CA ILE A 12 10.97 -0.75 6.02
C ILE A 12 11.07 -0.85 4.50
N ARG A 13 10.11 -0.29 3.77
CA ARG A 13 10.16 -0.19 2.30
C ARG A 13 11.44 0.48 1.79
N GLY A 14 11.95 1.49 2.51
CA GLY A 14 13.18 2.19 2.16
C GLY A 14 14.47 1.37 2.30
N THR A 15 14.39 0.09 2.67
CA THR A 15 15.55 -0.79 2.87
C THR A 15 15.62 -1.86 1.79
N SER A 16 16.81 -2.44 1.58
CA SER A 16 16.97 -3.65 0.74
C SER A 16 16.01 -4.74 1.17
N GLY A 17 15.47 -5.46 0.19
CA GLY A 17 14.50 -6.53 0.41
C GLY A 17 13.05 -6.13 0.28
N TRP A 18 12.81 -4.86 -0.06
CA TRP A 18 11.49 -4.27 -0.18
C TRP A 18 11.53 -3.29 -1.35
N GLY A 19 10.92 -3.66 -2.48
CA GLY A 19 10.92 -2.87 -3.70
C GLY A 19 9.50 -2.61 -4.20
N GLY A 20 9.22 -1.41 -4.67
CA GLY A 20 7.98 -1.12 -5.38
C GLY A 20 6.70 -1.56 -4.64
N VAL A 21 6.02 -2.57 -5.17
CA VAL A 21 4.72 -3.08 -4.72
C VAL A 21 4.78 -3.80 -3.35
N ASP A 22 5.78 -4.64 -3.10
CA ASP A 22 5.84 -5.44 -1.87
C ASP A 22 6.12 -4.58 -0.61
N GLY A 23 6.94 -3.54 -0.76
CA GLY A 23 7.22 -2.59 0.29
C GLY A 23 6.03 -1.68 0.57
N THR A 24 5.20 -1.38 -0.42
CA THR A 24 4.02 -0.51 -0.27
C THR A 24 2.77 -1.23 0.25
N ILE A 25 2.68 -2.56 0.10
CA ILE A 25 1.56 -3.31 0.68
C ILE A 25 1.62 -3.38 2.22
N ILE A 26 2.82 -3.40 2.81
CA ILE A 26 3.01 -3.40 4.27
C ILE A 26 2.33 -2.19 4.93
N PRO A 27 2.60 -0.93 4.55
CA PRO A 27 1.91 0.23 5.12
C PRO A 27 0.41 0.16 4.88
N GLY A 28 -0.05 -0.24 3.69
CA GLY A 28 -1.48 -0.33 3.38
C GLY A 28 -2.23 -1.33 4.26
N LEU A 29 -1.70 -2.54 4.44
CA LEU A 29 -2.30 -3.53 5.35
C LEU A 29 -2.23 -3.08 6.80
N THR A 30 -1.13 -2.45 7.22
CA THR A 30 -0.96 -1.92 8.58
C THR A 30 -1.98 -0.82 8.88
N PHE A 31 -2.13 0.16 7.99
CA PHE A 31 -3.16 1.19 8.10
C PHE A 31 -4.57 0.59 8.09
N GLY A 32 -4.79 -0.45 7.28
CA GLY A 32 -6.05 -1.17 7.24
C GLY A 32 -6.40 -1.82 8.58
N ILE A 33 -5.44 -2.52 9.21
CA ILE A 33 -5.61 -3.14 10.53
C ILE A 33 -5.89 -2.08 11.59
N ILE A 34 -5.15 -0.96 11.57
CA ILE A 34 -5.40 0.18 12.46
C ILE A 34 -6.80 0.74 12.25
N TRP A 35 -7.21 0.93 11.00
CA TRP A 35 -8.53 1.43 10.64
C TRP A 35 -9.62 0.51 11.17
N PHE A 36 -9.49 -0.80 10.92
CA PHE A 36 -10.38 -1.82 11.44
C PHE A 36 -10.48 -1.76 12.96
N TYR A 37 -9.35 -1.72 13.64
CA TYR A 37 -9.30 -1.65 15.09
C TYR A 37 -10.04 -0.41 15.64
N LEU A 38 -9.82 0.77 15.07
CA LEU A 38 -10.52 1.98 15.50
C LEU A 38 -12.02 1.94 15.16
N SER A 39 -12.37 1.24 14.09
CA SER A 39 -13.76 1.01 13.68
C SER A 39 -14.51 0.14 14.67
N LEU A 40 -13.87 -0.93 15.14
CA LEU A 40 -14.42 -1.81 16.18
C LEU A 40 -14.82 -1.03 17.43
N ARG A 41 -13.96 -0.08 17.87
CA ARG A 41 -14.24 0.77 19.05
C ARG A 41 -15.44 1.70 18.87
N LYS A 42 -15.87 1.90 17.62
CA LYS A 42 -17.05 2.68 17.24
C LYS A 42 -18.23 1.79 16.87
N ASN A 43 -18.16 0.49 17.18
CA ASN A 43 -19.17 -0.53 16.89
C ASN A 43 -19.51 -0.66 15.41
N PHE A 44 -18.52 -0.49 14.52
CA PHE A 44 -18.70 -0.78 13.11
C PHE A 44 -17.62 -1.72 12.58
N ASP A 45 -18.06 -2.60 11.68
CA ASP A 45 -17.21 -3.58 11.03
C ASP A 45 -16.67 -3.03 9.72
N SER A 46 -15.35 -3.01 9.61
CA SER A 46 -14.59 -2.57 8.43
C SER A 46 -13.45 -3.54 8.09
N ARG A 47 -13.56 -4.81 8.51
CA ARG A 47 -12.58 -5.88 8.23
C ARG A 47 -12.19 -5.99 6.75
N SER A 48 -13.10 -5.69 5.83
CA SER A 48 -12.82 -5.72 4.38
C SER A 48 -11.88 -4.61 3.92
N ILE A 49 -11.85 -3.45 4.61
CA ILE A 49 -11.01 -2.30 4.22
C ILE A 49 -9.54 -2.67 4.21
N ILE A 50 -9.12 -3.62 5.07
CA ILE A 50 -7.71 -4.00 5.22
C ILE A 50 -7.10 -4.42 3.89
N LEU A 51 -7.72 -5.38 3.22
CA LEU A 51 -7.23 -5.92 1.95
C LEU A 51 -7.21 -4.82 0.87
N TRP A 52 -8.29 -4.05 0.77
CA TRP A 52 -8.42 -3.01 -0.25
C TRP A 52 -7.43 -1.87 -0.09
N LEU A 53 -7.15 -1.49 1.16
CA LEU A 53 -6.15 -0.48 1.46
C LEU A 53 -4.74 -1.00 1.19
N GLY A 54 -4.45 -2.25 1.59
CA GLY A 54 -3.20 -2.94 1.26
C GLY A 54 -2.93 -2.94 -0.23
N LEU A 55 -3.84 -3.53 -1.00
CA LEU A 55 -3.69 -3.69 -2.46
C LEU A 55 -3.72 -2.35 -3.19
N GLY A 56 -4.57 -1.41 -2.77
CA GLY A 56 -4.66 -0.11 -3.41
C GLY A 56 -3.39 0.73 -3.24
N ILE A 57 -2.74 0.71 -2.07
CA ILE A 57 -1.42 1.35 -1.90
C ILE A 57 -0.34 0.56 -2.66
N ALA A 58 -0.43 -0.77 -2.69
CA ALA A 58 0.51 -1.62 -3.42
C ALA A 58 0.57 -1.27 -4.92
N LEU A 59 -0.59 -1.01 -5.55
CA LEU A 59 -0.64 -0.54 -6.94
C LEU A 59 0.16 0.75 -7.16
N GLY A 60 0.14 1.67 -6.19
CA GLY A 60 0.94 2.90 -6.26
C GLY A 60 2.45 2.63 -6.17
N GLY A 61 2.86 1.53 -5.54
CA GLY A 61 4.27 1.14 -5.43
C GLY A 61 4.90 0.69 -6.73
N GLU A 62 4.10 0.30 -7.73
CA GLU A 62 4.59 -0.04 -9.08
C GLU A 62 5.15 1.19 -9.82
N ILE A 63 4.82 2.39 -9.34
CA ILE A 63 5.20 3.62 -10.02
C ILE A 63 6.62 4.00 -9.65
N GLY A 64 7.50 3.94 -10.65
CA GLY A 64 8.87 4.39 -10.50
C GLY A 64 8.99 5.90 -10.30
N TYR A 65 10.08 6.34 -9.68
CA TYR A 65 10.50 7.73 -9.68
C TYR A 65 11.65 7.93 -10.67
N GLY A 66 11.57 9.00 -11.46
CA GLY A 66 12.58 9.39 -12.43
C GLY A 66 13.79 10.05 -11.79
N GLN A 67 14.44 10.95 -12.53
CA GLN A 67 15.62 11.69 -12.08
C GLN A 67 15.30 12.92 -11.20
N TYR A 68 14.11 12.97 -10.57
CA TYR A 68 13.53 14.17 -9.96
C TYR A 68 14.40 14.79 -8.86
N VAL A 69 15.15 13.97 -8.12
CA VAL A 69 16.13 14.42 -7.11
C VAL A 69 17.27 15.20 -7.76
N GLY A 70 17.77 14.71 -8.90
CA GLY A 70 18.75 15.42 -9.70
C GLY A 70 18.18 16.75 -10.17
N TRP A 71 16.91 16.76 -10.60
CA TRP A 71 16.27 17.97 -11.12
C TRP A 71 16.12 19.05 -10.06
N ILE A 72 15.73 18.71 -8.82
CA ILE A 72 15.74 19.65 -7.69
C ILE A 72 17.12 20.30 -7.50
N ARG A 73 18.19 19.56 -7.79
CA ARG A 73 19.59 20.02 -7.72
C ARG A 73 20.09 20.67 -9.01
N ASN A 74 19.20 20.94 -9.96
CA ASN A 74 19.46 21.46 -11.30
C ASN A 74 20.34 20.56 -12.18
N ILE A 75 20.28 19.24 -11.99
CA ILE A 75 21.09 18.25 -12.73
C ILE A 75 20.16 17.25 -13.43
N PHE A 76 20.28 17.17 -14.75
CA PHE A 76 19.68 16.12 -15.57
C PHE A 76 20.80 15.25 -16.17
N SER A 77 20.82 13.95 -15.86
CA SER A 77 21.89 13.06 -16.36
C SER A 77 21.50 12.46 -17.72
N TYR A 78 22.40 12.60 -18.68
CA TYR A 78 22.31 12.04 -20.03
C TYR A 78 23.68 11.50 -20.45
N GLY A 79 23.82 10.19 -20.60
CA GLY A 79 25.06 9.51 -20.91
C GLY A 79 26.09 9.80 -19.83
N ASN A 80 27.21 10.39 -20.25
CA ASN A 80 28.25 10.91 -19.34
C ASN A 80 28.12 12.42 -19.09
N GLU A 81 27.09 13.06 -19.64
CA GLU A 81 26.85 14.49 -19.55
C GLU A 81 25.83 14.82 -18.46
N LYS A 82 25.91 16.07 -17.98
CA LYS A 82 24.98 16.65 -17.03
C LYS A 82 24.44 17.93 -17.63
N LEU A 83 23.15 17.93 -17.93
CA LEU A 83 22.43 19.08 -18.44
C LEU A 83 21.79 19.84 -17.28
N ILE A 84 21.59 21.13 -17.48
CA ILE A 84 20.86 21.97 -16.53
C ILE A 84 19.36 21.75 -16.73
N VAL A 85 18.63 21.69 -15.64
CA VAL A 85 17.16 21.66 -15.61
C VAL A 85 16.71 22.55 -14.46
N ASP A 86 15.60 23.28 -14.62
CA ASP A 86 15.08 24.08 -13.52
C ASP A 86 14.53 23.17 -12.40
N SER A 87 15.00 23.41 -11.18
CA SER A 87 14.54 22.78 -9.93
C SER A 87 13.02 22.64 -9.80
N ILE A 88 12.23 23.58 -10.32
CA ILE A 88 10.77 23.52 -10.25
C ILE A 88 10.21 22.28 -10.94
N HIS A 89 10.85 21.78 -12.00
CA HIS A 89 10.44 20.55 -12.67
C HIS A 89 10.56 19.35 -11.72
N GLY A 90 11.65 19.28 -10.95
CA GLY A 90 11.82 18.23 -9.94
C GLY A 90 10.69 18.24 -8.91
N TYR A 91 10.34 19.41 -8.37
CA TYR A 91 9.26 19.54 -7.38
C TYR A 91 7.89 19.18 -7.96
N ILE A 92 7.54 19.67 -9.16
CA ILE A 92 6.27 19.35 -9.82
C ILE A 92 6.17 17.83 -10.05
N TRP A 93 7.23 17.20 -10.55
CA TRP A 93 7.22 15.77 -10.80
C TRP A 93 7.19 14.93 -9.52
N PHE A 94 7.73 15.41 -8.41
CA PHE A 94 7.48 14.80 -7.11
C PHE A 94 6.01 14.89 -6.68
N VAL A 95 5.32 16.00 -6.95
CA VAL A 95 3.86 16.08 -6.69
C VAL A 95 3.10 15.05 -7.53
N ILE A 96 3.40 14.97 -8.82
CA ILE A 96 2.77 14.01 -9.75
C ILE A 96 3.03 12.57 -9.29
N CYS A 97 4.28 12.26 -8.93
CA CYS A 97 4.68 10.95 -8.43
C CYS A 97 3.98 10.59 -7.12
N GLY A 98 3.93 11.52 -6.16
CA GLY A 98 3.17 11.31 -4.93
C GLY A 98 1.68 11.09 -5.19
N ILE A 99 1.06 11.82 -6.13
CA ILE A 99 -0.32 11.55 -6.56
C ILE A 99 -0.41 10.12 -7.10
N GLY A 100 0.49 9.71 -7.99
CA GLY A 100 0.53 8.36 -8.56
C GLY A 100 0.52 7.27 -7.48
N TRP A 101 1.29 7.47 -6.42
CA TRP A 101 1.42 6.48 -5.35
C TRP A 101 0.21 6.39 -4.41
N ALA A 102 -0.43 7.51 -4.08
CA ALA A 102 -1.59 7.51 -3.18
C ALA A 102 -2.94 7.35 -3.90
N ALA A 103 -3.05 7.81 -5.16
CA ALA A 103 -4.31 7.89 -5.87
C ALA A 103 -5.00 6.53 -6.04
N PRO A 104 -4.34 5.43 -6.45
CA PRO A 104 -4.99 4.13 -6.58
C PRO A 104 -5.63 3.68 -5.26
N GLY A 105 -4.87 3.76 -4.16
CA GLY A 105 -5.36 3.46 -2.81
C GLY A 105 -6.51 4.36 -2.37
N ALA A 106 -6.45 5.65 -2.67
CA ALA A 106 -7.48 6.62 -2.34
C ALA A 106 -8.80 6.34 -3.07
N ILE A 107 -8.75 6.12 -4.38
CA ILE A 107 -9.93 5.87 -5.22
C ILE A 107 -10.58 4.54 -4.83
N ILE A 108 -9.79 3.48 -4.64
CA ILE A 108 -10.30 2.17 -4.22
C ILE A 108 -10.92 2.25 -2.82
N LEU A 109 -10.28 2.92 -1.87
CA LEU A 109 -10.84 3.15 -0.53
C LEU A 109 -12.18 3.89 -0.61
N GLY A 110 -12.24 4.93 -1.46
CA GLY A 110 -13.47 5.65 -1.76
C GLY A 110 -14.59 4.73 -2.25
N TRP A 111 -14.28 3.87 -3.22
CA TRP A 111 -15.24 2.89 -3.75
C TRP A 111 -15.74 1.90 -2.70
N VAL A 112 -14.88 1.49 -1.78
CA VAL A 112 -15.23 0.54 -0.70
C VAL A 112 -16.12 1.19 0.36
N ILE A 113 -15.87 2.47 0.70
CA ILE A 113 -16.67 3.19 1.68
C ILE A 113 -18.03 3.61 1.09
N GLU A 114 -18.07 3.94 -0.20
CA GLU A 114 -19.30 4.29 -0.91
C GLU A 114 -20.09 3.01 -1.27
N SER A 115 -21.06 2.62 -0.42
CA SER A 115 -21.82 1.37 -0.58
C SER A 115 -22.99 1.45 -1.56
N ASP A 116 -23.52 2.65 -1.80
CA ASP A 116 -24.79 2.86 -2.50
C ASP A 116 -24.54 3.13 -3.99
N VAL A 117 -24.15 2.07 -4.71
CA VAL A 117 -23.61 2.18 -6.07
C VAL A 117 -24.48 1.40 -7.04
N THR A 118 -24.92 2.06 -8.11
CA THR A 118 -25.70 1.39 -9.15
C THR A 118 -24.83 0.40 -9.95
N PHE A 119 -25.45 -0.58 -10.60
CA PHE A 119 -24.72 -1.51 -11.47
C PHE A 119 -23.93 -0.79 -12.58
N LYS A 120 -24.47 0.31 -13.14
CA LYS A 120 -23.78 1.13 -14.14
C LYS A 120 -22.48 1.73 -13.58
N ASN A 121 -22.54 2.29 -12.38
CA ASN A 121 -21.36 2.85 -11.72
C ASN A 121 -20.34 1.74 -11.42
N TRP A 122 -20.78 0.55 -11.03
CA TRP A 122 -19.92 -0.62 -10.84
C TRP A 122 -19.14 -1.00 -12.10
N ILE A 123 -19.77 -0.98 -13.27
CA ILE A 123 -19.08 -1.21 -14.55
C ILE A 123 -18.00 -0.16 -14.76
N VAL A 124 -18.30 1.13 -14.52
CA VAL A 124 -17.31 2.20 -14.67
C VAL A 124 -16.12 2.00 -13.72
N ARG A 125 -16.37 1.64 -12.45
CA ARG A 125 -15.28 1.32 -11.49
C ARG A 125 -14.42 0.15 -11.97
N ALA A 126 -15.04 -0.91 -12.50
CA ALA A 126 -14.32 -2.05 -13.05
C ALA A 126 -13.47 -1.68 -14.27
N LEU A 127 -13.99 -0.84 -15.17
CA LEU A 127 -13.24 -0.33 -16.32
C LEU A 127 -12.06 0.57 -15.90
N LEU A 128 -12.28 1.45 -14.92
CA LEU A 128 -11.21 2.28 -14.35
C LEU A 128 -10.14 1.42 -13.67
N LEU A 129 -10.54 0.37 -12.95
CA LEU A 129 -9.61 -0.58 -12.35
C LEU A 129 -8.80 -1.34 -13.42
N ALA A 130 -9.46 -1.82 -14.47
CA ALA A 130 -8.77 -2.48 -15.58
C ALA A 130 -7.78 -1.53 -16.27
N LEU A 131 -8.19 -0.27 -16.48
CA LEU A 131 -7.34 0.75 -17.10
C LEU A 131 -6.07 1.02 -16.27
N ILE A 132 -6.18 1.20 -14.94
CA ILE A 132 -4.99 1.41 -14.10
C ILE A 132 -4.09 0.18 -14.07
N LEU A 133 -4.66 -1.04 -14.07
CA LEU A 133 -3.84 -2.26 -14.13
C LEU A 133 -3.08 -2.36 -15.45
N ILE A 134 -3.69 -1.97 -16.58
CA ILE A 134 -3.00 -1.90 -17.88
C ILE A 134 -1.87 -0.87 -17.84
N ILE A 135 -2.13 0.34 -17.33
CA ILE A 135 -1.12 1.40 -17.22
C ILE A 135 0.07 0.95 -16.35
N LEU A 136 -0.20 0.26 -15.24
CA LEU A 136 0.85 -0.14 -14.29
C LEU A 136 1.65 -1.35 -14.76
N PHE A 137 0.99 -2.38 -15.31
CA PHE A 137 1.62 -3.69 -15.56
C PHE A 137 1.81 -4.03 -17.05
N SER A 138 1.63 -3.06 -17.96
CA SER A 138 1.92 -3.25 -19.39
C SER A 138 3.03 -2.30 -19.84
N PRO A 139 4.31 -2.73 -19.75
CA PRO A 139 5.44 -1.92 -20.23
C PRO A 139 5.24 -1.44 -21.67
N SER A 140 4.75 -2.32 -22.54
CA SER A 140 4.46 -1.98 -23.94
C SER A 140 3.43 -0.86 -24.10
N THR A 141 2.48 -0.71 -23.18
CA THR A 141 1.54 0.41 -23.19
C THR A 141 2.25 1.72 -22.85
N ILE A 142 3.17 1.70 -21.89
CA ILE A 142 3.97 2.87 -21.49
C ILE A 142 4.98 3.25 -22.58
N ASP A 143 5.62 2.27 -23.22
CA ASP A 143 6.54 2.50 -24.33
C ASP A 143 5.81 3.16 -25.50
N TRP A 144 4.66 2.61 -25.90
CA TRP A 144 3.80 3.17 -26.93
C TRP A 144 3.33 4.61 -26.61
N LEU A 145 2.91 4.86 -25.37
CA LEU A 145 2.53 6.22 -24.94
C LEU A 145 3.73 7.17 -24.96
N SER A 146 4.92 6.70 -24.57
CA SER A 146 6.14 7.50 -24.56
C SER A 146 6.53 7.92 -25.96
N GLU A 147 6.46 7.00 -26.94
CA GLU A 147 6.69 7.30 -28.35
C GLU A 147 5.73 8.37 -28.86
N ILE A 148 4.43 8.26 -28.54
CA ILE A 148 3.43 9.27 -28.92
C ILE A 148 3.75 10.63 -28.29
N PHE A 149 4.10 10.67 -27.01
CA PHE A 149 4.39 11.93 -26.33
C PHE A 149 5.66 12.60 -26.88
N VAL A 150 6.67 11.81 -27.24
CA VAL A 150 7.87 12.30 -27.94
C VAL A 150 7.50 12.80 -29.34
N GLU A 151 6.78 12.02 -30.15
CA GLU A 151 6.39 12.41 -31.51
C GLU A 151 5.57 13.70 -31.55
N LYS A 152 4.66 13.88 -30.59
CA LYS A 152 3.80 15.06 -30.50
C LYS A 152 4.44 16.25 -29.79
N GLY A 153 5.70 16.13 -29.34
CA GLY A 153 6.45 17.22 -28.71
C GLY A 153 5.86 17.68 -27.39
N PHE A 154 5.51 16.75 -26.49
CA PHE A 154 5.06 17.07 -25.12
C PHE A 154 6.25 17.58 -24.26
N THR A 155 6.74 18.79 -24.56
CA THR A 155 7.95 19.37 -23.95
C THR A 155 7.86 19.52 -22.43
N PHE A 156 6.67 19.76 -21.87
CA PHE A 156 6.49 19.86 -20.42
C PHE A 156 6.73 18.52 -19.70
N LEU A 157 6.58 17.39 -20.41
CA LEU A 157 6.83 16.08 -19.84
C LEU A 157 8.31 15.75 -19.78
N PHE A 158 9.12 16.35 -20.66
CA PHE A 158 10.46 15.91 -20.97
C PHE A 158 11.43 17.11 -20.94
N PRO A 159 12.15 17.33 -19.83
CA PRO A 159 13.12 18.42 -19.74
C PRO A 159 14.16 18.34 -20.86
N ASN A 160 14.58 19.49 -21.39
CA ASN A 160 15.54 19.58 -22.50
C ASN A 160 15.07 18.90 -23.79
N PHE A 161 13.76 18.76 -24.03
CA PHE A 161 13.23 18.15 -25.25
C PHE A 161 13.82 18.75 -26.55
N ASP A 162 13.91 20.08 -26.60
CA ASP A 162 14.38 20.83 -27.78
C ASP A 162 15.87 20.64 -28.07
N SER A 163 16.63 20.02 -27.17
CA SER A 163 18.06 19.73 -27.38
C SER A 163 18.31 18.52 -28.28
N GLY A 164 17.26 17.77 -28.66
CA GLY A 164 17.36 16.60 -29.52
C GLY A 164 17.87 15.33 -28.83
N ILE A 165 18.17 15.37 -27.52
CA ILE A 165 18.72 14.21 -26.77
C ILE A 165 17.80 12.98 -26.81
N TYR A 166 16.50 13.16 -26.99
CA TYR A 166 15.52 12.07 -27.06
C TYR A 166 15.56 11.27 -28.37
N SER A 167 16.37 11.67 -29.36
CA SER A 167 16.60 10.85 -30.56
C SER A 167 17.62 9.72 -30.33
N ASN A 168 18.40 9.78 -29.26
CA ASN A 168 19.39 8.77 -28.90
C ASN A 168 19.22 8.37 -27.43
N ILE A 169 18.30 7.42 -27.21
CA ILE A 169 17.84 7.01 -25.88
C ILE A 169 18.92 6.17 -25.20
N ASP A 170 19.51 6.72 -24.14
CA ASP A 170 20.32 5.95 -23.19
C ASP A 170 19.46 5.41 -22.03
N LYS A 171 20.09 4.66 -21.12
CA LYS A 171 19.42 4.09 -19.95
C LYS A 171 18.77 5.11 -19.00
N ASN A 172 19.36 6.30 -18.83
CA ASN A 172 18.82 7.36 -17.97
C ASN A 172 17.60 8.02 -18.63
N LEU A 173 17.64 8.25 -19.94
CA LEU A 173 16.52 8.75 -20.73
C LEU A 173 15.42 7.71 -20.82
N GLU A 174 15.73 6.45 -21.07
CA GLU A 174 14.76 5.35 -21.08
C GLU A 174 13.96 5.33 -19.78
N ARG A 175 14.66 5.33 -18.63
CA ARG A 175 14.01 5.44 -17.32
C ARG A 175 13.18 6.71 -17.19
N THR A 176 13.66 7.84 -17.68
CA THR A 176 12.94 9.13 -17.60
C THR A 176 11.68 9.11 -18.45
N LEU A 177 11.75 8.62 -19.68
CA LEU A 177 10.62 8.44 -20.59
C LEU A 177 9.58 7.54 -19.93
N TYR A 178 10.00 6.33 -19.52
CA TYR A 178 9.11 5.36 -18.89
C TYR A 178 8.42 5.94 -17.64
N THR A 179 9.21 6.43 -16.68
CA THR A 179 8.65 6.90 -15.41
C THR A 179 7.78 8.14 -15.57
N ASN A 180 8.17 9.12 -16.41
CA ASN A 180 7.34 10.31 -16.62
C ASN A 180 6.03 9.98 -17.33
N THR A 181 6.09 9.15 -18.38
CA THR A 181 4.89 8.70 -19.10
C THR A 181 3.95 7.93 -18.17
N GLN A 182 4.47 6.97 -17.40
CA GLN A 182 3.68 6.19 -16.45
C GLN A 182 3.03 7.10 -15.39
N ASN A 183 3.81 7.96 -14.73
CA ASN A 183 3.30 8.90 -13.73
C ASN A 183 2.22 9.84 -14.29
N PHE A 184 2.42 10.35 -15.51
CA PHE A 184 1.45 11.22 -16.16
C PHE A 184 0.17 10.47 -16.56
N ALA A 185 0.28 9.24 -17.08
CA ALA A 185 -0.86 8.40 -17.39
C ALA A 185 -1.69 8.09 -16.13
N VAL A 186 -1.04 7.80 -15.00
CA VAL A 186 -1.72 7.59 -13.71
C VAL A 186 -2.39 8.89 -13.21
N LEU A 187 -1.76 10.05 -13.40
CA LEU A 187 -2.38 11.34 -13.08
C LEU A 187 -3.65 11.58 -13.91
N ILE A 188 -3.63 11.30 -15.21
CA ILE A 188 -4.82 11.38 -16.06
C ILE A 188 -5.91 10.43 -15.56
N TRP A 189 -5.55 9.17 -15.28
CA TRP A 189 -6.48 8.19 -14.71
C TRP A 189 -7.11 8.67 -13.40
N PHE A 190 -6.32 9.30 -12.53
CA PHE A 190 -6.78 9.86 -11.26
C PHE A 190 -7.78 11.01 -11.49
N ILE A 191 -7.47 11.95 -12.39
CA ILE A 191 -8.37 13.07 -12.74
C ILE A 191 -9.69 12.54 -13.32
N ILE A 192 -9.64 11.57 -14.24
CA ILE A 192 -10.83 10.92 -14.80
C ILE A 192 -11.64 10.26 -13.68
N SER A 193 -10.99 9.54 -12.77
CA SER A 193 -11.66 8.88 -11.64
C SER A 193 -12.38 9.89 -10.74
N LEU A 194 -11.76 11.02 -10.40
CA LEU A 194 -12.39 12.10 -9.64
C LEU A 194 -13.59 12.69 -10.39
N PHE A 195 -13.45 12.94 -11.69
CA PHE A 195 -14.52 13.49 -12.52
C PHE A 195 -15.71 12.53 -12.62
N MET A 196 -15.45 11.23 -12.83
CA MET A 196 -16.49 10.21 -12.82
C MET A 196 -17.19 10.11 -11.46
N SER A 197 -16.45 10.24 -10.34
CA SER A 197 -17.06 10.33 -9.02
C SER A 197 -17.99 11.54 -8.87
N LEU A 198 -17.66 12.70 -9.46
CA LEU A 198 -18.55 13.86 -9.46
C LEU A 198 -19.83 13.61 -10.29
N ILE A 199 -19.70 13.06 -11.50
CA ILE A 199 -20.84 12.72 -12.37
C ILE A 199 -21.78 11.74 -11.65
N HIS A 200 -21.20 10.72 -11.03
CA HIS A 200 -21.94 9.69 -10.30
C HIS A 200 -22.40 10.12 -8.91
N ARG A 201 -22.05 11.34 -8.48
CA ARG A 201 -22.36 11.90 -7.15
C ARG A 201 -21.77 11.09 -5.99
N GLU A 202 -20.67 10.39 -6.23
CA GLU A 202 -19.87 9.63 -5.25
C GLU A 202 -18.96 10.59 -4.47
N ARG A 203 -19.59 11.41 -3.62
CA ARG A 203 -18.90 12.47 -2.86
C ARG A 203 -17.77 11.90 -2.00
N THR A 204 -17.95 10.69 -1.46
CA THR A 204 -16.94 10.06 -0.60
C THR A 204 -15.67 9.75 -1.38
N THR A 205 -15.80 9.13 -2.54
CA THR A 205 -14.66 8.84 -3.42
C THR A 205 -13.95 10.09 -3.87
N PHE A 206 -14.68 11.13 -4.27
CA PHE A 206 -14.08 12.40 -4.65
C PHE A 206 -13.27 13.03 -3.51
N GLN A 207 -13.88 13.14 -2.31
CA GLN A 207 -13.23 13.75 -1.14
C GLN A 207 -11.98 12.97 -0.70
N ILE A 208 -12.07 11.64 -0.65
CA ILE A 208 -10.94 10.76 -0.30
C ILE A 208 -9.83 10.88 -1.34
N GLY A 209 -10.20 10.84 -2.63
CA GLY A 209 -9.26 11.00 -3.74
C GLY A 209 -8.51 12.34 -3.66
N VAL A 210 -9.22 13.44 -3.42
CA VAL A 210 -8.59 14.77 -3.27
C VAL A 210 -7.68 14.82 -2.03
N ILE A 211 -8.15 14.38 -0.86
CA ILE A 211 -7.37 14.47 0.39
C ILE A 211 -6.11 13.61 0.32
N LEU A 212 -6.21 12.34 -0.12
CA LEU A 212 -5.04 11.46 -0.20
C LEU A 212 -4.20 11.74 -1.43
N GLY A 213 -4.79 11.82 -2.62
CA GLY A 213 -4.03 12.00 -3.86
C GLY A 213 -3.27 13.33 -3.85
N LEU A 214 -3.97 14.47 -3.73
CA LEU A 214 -3.32 15.78 -3.74
C LEU A 214 -2.55 16.04 -2.45
N GLY A 215 -3.12 15.68 -1.29
CA GLY A 215 -2.45 15.88 -0.01
C GLY A 215 -1.14 15.11 0.08
N PHE A 216 -1.11 13.86 -0.41
CA PHE A 216 0.13 13.09 -0.44
C PHE A 216 1.07 13.59 -1.53
N GLY A 217 0.60 13.99 -2.71
CA GLY A 217 1.43 14.66 -3.73
C GLY A 217 2.23 15.83 -3.16
N LEU A 218 1.55 16.75 -2.46
CA LEU A 218 2.21 17.87 -1.78
C LEU A 218 3.15 17.41 -0.65
N GLY A 219 2.72 16.43 0.14
CA GLY A 219 3.55 15.82 1.18
C GLY A 219 4.82 15.17 0.65
N PHE A 220 4.74 14.54 -0.52
CA PHE A 220 5.84 13.84 -1.17
C PHE A 220 6.88 14.81 -1.72
N MET A 221 6.43 15.93 -2.30
CA MET A 221 7.28 17.07 -2.63
C MET A 221 7.93 17.67 -1.37
N GLN A 222 7.19 17.82 -0.27
CA GLN A 222 7.75 18.29 0.99
C GLN A 222 8.82 17.33 1.53
N SER A 223 8.60 16.02 1.47
CA SER A 223 9.62 15.02 1.81
C SER A 223 10.87 15.18 0.93
N ALA A 224 10.74 15.61 -0.32
CA ALA A 224 11.88 15.83 -1.20
C ALA A 224 12.76 17.01 -0.78
N LEU A 225 12.30 17.92 0.10
CA LEU A 225 13.14 19.00 0.65
C LEU A 225 14.33 18.48 1.47
N TRP A 226 14.26 17.25 1.98
CA TRP A 226 15.40 16.59 2.64
C TRP A 226 16.61 16.41 1.71
N THR A 227 16.42 16.47 0.39
CA THR A 227 17.53 16.45 -0.60
C THR A 227 18.49 17.61 -0.41
N ILE A 228 18.02 18.76 0.09
CA ILE A 228 18.85 19.94 0.36
C ILE A 228 19.85 19.62 1.48
N GLY A 229 19.38 18.99 2.55
CA GLY A 229 20.24 18.56 3.67
C GLY A 229 21.26 17.50 3.25
N TYR A 230 20.88 16.58 2.36
CA TYR A 230 21.80 15.58 1.80
C TYR A 230 23.00 16.21 1.07
N GLY A 231 22.77 17.32 0.36
CA GLY A 231 23.85 18.09 -0.28
C GLY A 231 24.88 18.65 0.70
N LEU A 232 24.48 18.89 1.96
CA LEU A 232 25.37 19.43 3.00
C LEU A 232 26.23 18.35 3.65
N ASN A 233 25.66 17.17 3.94
CA ASN A 233 26.41 16.09 4.57
C ASN A 233 25.85 14.68 4.25
N PRO A 234 26.27 14.07 3.13
CA PRO A 234 25.79 12.76 2.70
C PRO A 234 26.23 11.63 3.64
N ASN A 235 27.25 11.86 4.48
CA ASN A 235 27.71 10.90 5.46
C ASN A 235 26.78 10.78 6.67
N PHE A 236 25.92 11.77 6.92
CA PHE A 236 25.00 11.77 8.07
C PHE A 236 23.54 11.62 7.65
N ILE A 237 23.17 12.10 6.47
CA ILE A 237 21.80 12.06 5.96
C ILE A 237 21.69 10.96 4.91
N ASP A 238 20.93 9.91 5.21
CA ASP A 238 20.44 8.98 4.19
C ASP A 238 19.13 9.56 3.63
N TRP A 239 19.24 10.32 2.54
CA TRP A 239 18.11 11.05 1.98
C TRP A 239 16.92 10.13 1.70
N TRP A 240 17.20 8.99 1.05
CA TRP A 240 16.19 8.04 0.63
C TRP A 240 15.37 7.58 1.84
N LYS A 241 16.04 7.16 2.91
CA LYS A 241 15.36 6.64 4.09
C LYS A 241 14.62 7.71 4.88
N ILE A 242 15.15 8.94 4.96
CA ILE A 242 14.44 10.05 5.60
C ILE A 242 13.19 10.44 4.78
N TRP A 243 13.32 10.43 3.45
CA TRP A 243 12.22 10.69 2.54
C TRP A 243 11.10 9.66 2.68
N GLU A 244 11.42 8.36 2.69
CA GLU A 244 10.46 7.27 2.94
C GLU A 244 9.73 7.46 4.27
N LEU A 245 10.49 7.70 5.34
CA LEU A 245 9.96 7.89 6.67
C LEU A 245 9.02 9.10 6.76
N ASN A 246 9.39 10.22 6.13
CA ASN A 246 8.57 11.44 6.12
C ASN A 246 7.31 11.27 5.27
N SER A 247 7.43 10.62 4.11
CA SER A 247 6.30 10.28 3.25
C SER A 247 5.31 9.35 3.96
N GLY A 248 5.82 8.30 4.62
CA GLY A 248 5.01 7.40 5.46
C GLY A 248 4.29 8.13 6.59
N PHE A 249 4.96 9.06 7.25
CA PHE A 249 4.33 9.91 8.26
C PHE A 249 3.20 10.77 7.69
N ASN A 250 3.45 11.43 6.56
CA ASN A 250 2.50 12.29 5.88
C ASN A 250 1.24 11.52 5.46
N ILE A 251 1.39 10.41 4.73
CA ILE A 251 0.24 9.60 4.29
C ILE A 251 -0.54 9.02 5.47
N GLY A 252 0.15 8.64 6.55
CA GLY A 252 -0.49 8.20 7.79
C GLY A 252 -1.36 9.30 8.42
N ILE A 253 -0.91 10.57 8.42
CA ILE A 253 -1.75 11.68 8.88
C ILE A 253 -2.99 11.83 7.99
N LEU A 254 -2.84 11.77 6.67
CA LEU A 254 -3.97 11.86 5.74
C LEU A 254 -5.00 10.75 5.98
N TYR A 255 -4.56 9.53 6.25
CA TYR A 255 -5.46 8.44 6.65
C TYR A 255 -6.18 8.70 7.97
N ALA A 256 -5.50 9.29 8.96
CA ALA A 256 -6.15 9.69 10.21
C ALA A 256 -7.23 10.75 9.99
N ILE A 257 -6.97 11.73 9.11
CA ILE A 257 -7.94 12.76 8.72
C ILE A 257 -9.15 12.12 8.06
N ILE A 258 -8.95 11.21 7.10
CA ILE A 258 -10.06 10.54 6.43
C ILE A 258 -10.85 9.68 7.41
N PHE A 259 -10.18 8.90 8.27
CA PHE A 259 -10.86 8.13 9.29
C PHE A 259 -11.77 9.04 10.14
N PHE A 260 -11.25 10.18 10.57
CA PHE A 260 -12.01 11.16 11.34
C PHE A 260 -13.23 11.73 10.58
N ILE A 261 -13.09 12.06 9.29
CA ILE A 261 -14.17 12.63 8.49
C ILE A 261 -15.26 11.59 8.17
N PHE A 262 -14.86 10.35 7.87
CA PHE A 262 -15.75 9.35 7.25
C PHE A 262 -16.27 8.28 8.20
N HIS A 263 -15.77 8.16 9.44
CA HIS A 263 -16.23 7.11 10.36
C HIS A 263 -17.75 7.16 10.61
N ASN A 264 -18.37 8.34 10.60
CA ASN A 264 -19.81 8.48 10.83
C ASN A 264 -20.65 8.08 9.60
N LYS A 265 -20.14 8.29 8.38
CA LYS A 265 -20.86 7.96 7.15
C LYS A 265 -21.01 6.46 6.95
N ILE A 266 -20.01 5.68 7.38
CA ILE A 266 -20.02 4.21 7.30
C ILE A 266 -21.23 3.60 8.06
N ASN A 267 -21.73 4.28 9.09
CA ASN A 267 -22.88 3.81 9.86
C ASN A 267 -24.23 4.02 9.17
N GLN A 268 -24.34 5.00 8.26
CA GLN A 268 -25.64 5.43 7.71
C GLN A 268 -26.04 4.70 6.42
N SER A 269 -25.10 4.14 5.66
CA SER A 269 -25.35 3.65 4.31
C SER A 269 -25.92 2.22 4.20
N ARG A 270 -26.34 1.60 5.31
CA ARG A 270 -26.70 0.16 5.32
C ARG A 270 -28.11 -0.17 4.83
N ASN A 271 -28.95 0.81 4.47
CA ASN A 271 -30.39 0.59 4.25
C ASN A 271 -30.88 0.62 2.79
N ASN A 272 -30.04 0.85 1.78
CA ASN A 272 -30.49 0.93 0.39
C ASN A 272 -30.12 -0.30 -0.47
N LYS A 273 -31.01 -0.59 -1.43
CA LYS A 273 -31.09 -1.75 -2.36
C LYS A 273 -29.87 -2.69 -2.39
N LYS A 274 -30.06 -3.88 -1.82
CA LYS A 274 -29.08 -4.96 -1.66
C LYS A 274 -28.70 -5.62 -2.99
N ILE A 275 -27.51 -5.33 -3.50
CA ILE A 275 -26.77 -6.31 -4.30
C ILE A 275 -26.65 -7.59 -3.46
N SER A 276 -26.84 -8.77 -4.06
CA SER A 276 -26.73 -10.02 -3.30
C SER A 276 -25.32 -10.18 -2.70
N GLU A 277 -25.22 -10.72 -1.49
CA GLU A 277 -23.93 -10.99 -0.86
C GLU A 277 -23.14 -12.03 -1.67
N LYS A 278 -23.81 -12.89 -2.44
CA LYS A 278 -23.17 -13.76 -3.44
C LYS A 278 -22.40 -12.96 -4.48
N THR A 279 -23.04 -11.97 -5.10
CA THR A 279 -22.41 -11.09 -6.11
C THR A 279 -21.23 -10.34 -5.51
N ILE A 280 -21.38 -9.79 -4.30
CA ILE A 280 -20.29 -9.11 -3.59
C ILE A 280 -19.12 -10.07 -3.31
N THR A 281 -19.42 -11.31 -2.93
CA THR A 281 -18.42 -12.34 -2.66
C THR A 281 -17.67 -12.75 -3.93
N VAL A 282 -18.38 -13.00 -5.03
CA VAL A 282 -17.75 -13.32 -6.33
C VAL A 282 -16.87 -12.16 -6.77
N PHE A 283 -17.37 -10.93 -6.70
CA PHE A 283 -16.59 -9.75 -7.04
C PHE A 283 -15.34 -9.66 -6.18
N GLN A 284 -15.45 -9.79 -4.86
CA GLN A 284 -14.32 -9.71 -3.95
C GLN A 284 -13.31 -10.85 -4.19
N ALA A 285 -13.78 -12.04 -4.54
CA ALA A 285 -12.91 -13.18 -4.86
C ALA A 285 -12.11 -12.91 -6.14
N ILE A 286 -12.76 -12.45 -7.21
CA ILE A 286 -12.10 -12.15 -8.50
C ILE A 286 -11.16 -10.96 -8.37
N SER A 287 -11.65 -9.85 -7.82
CA SER A 287 -10.83 -8.62 -7.67
C SER A 287 -9.66 -8.83 -6.71
N GLY A 288 -9.86 -9.50 -5.58
CA GLY A 288 -8.78 -9.84 -4.66
C GLY A 288 -7.78 -10.80 -5.29
N PHE A 289 -8.23 -11.80 -6.07
CA PHE A 289 -7.34 -12.64 -6.87
C PHE A 289 -6.51 -11.81 -7.85
N THR A 290 -7.16 -10.99 -8.66
CA THR A 290 -6.49 -10.16 -9.69
C THR A 290 -5.44 -9.26 -9.07
N LEU A 291 -5.81 -8.57 -7.99
CA LEU A 291 -4.89 -7.66 -7.31
C LEU A 291 -3.74 -8.41 -6.61
N LEU A 292 -4.00 -9.54 -5.93
CA LEU A 292 -2.94 -10.35 -5.32
C LEU A 292 -1.98 -10.93 -6.38
N TYR A 293 -2.53 -11.35 -7.52
CA TYR A 293 -1.75 -11.86 -8.65
C TYR A 293 -0.82 -10.79 -9.21
N PHE A 294 -1.36 -9.60 -9.53
CA PHE A 294 -0.57 -8.49 -10.07
C PHE A 294 0.45 -7.97 -9.05
N VAL A 295 0.04 -7.84 -7.79
CA VAL A 295 0.96 -7.40 -6.73
C VAL A 295 2.14 -8.35 -6.56
N GLY A 296 1.91 -9.63 -6.79
CA GLY A 296 2.93 -10.66 -6.68
C GLY A 296 3.66 -11.03 -7.97
N PHE A 297 3.32 -10.39 -9.09
CA PHE A 297 3.72 -10.83 -10.43
C PHE A 297 5.23 -10.77 -10.65
N GLU A 298 5.88 -9.68 -10.23
CA GLU A 298 7.31 -9.46 -10.50
C GLU A 298 8.25 -10.29 -9.62
N TYR A 299 7.83 -10.65 -8.40
CA TYR A 299 8.74 -11.16 -7.38
C TYR A 299 8.64 -12.67 -7.20
N PHE A 300 7.39 -13.16 -7.11
CA PHE A 300 7.09 -14.49 -6.60
C PHE A 300 5.96 -15.11 -7.40
N GLN A 301 6.06 -15.03 -8.71
CA GLN A 301 4.95 -15.33 -9.60
C GLN A 301 4.26 -16.64 -9.22
N LEU A 302 5.00 -17.74 -9.02
CA LEU A 302 4.40 -19.02 -8.63
C LEU A 302 3.72 -18.99 -7.25
N ILE A 303 4.44 -18.57 -6.19
CA ILE A 303 3.91 -18.58 -4.82
C ILE A 303 2.74 -17.62 -4.68
N ASN A 304 2.86 -16.39 -5.20
CA ASN A 304 1.78 -15.42 -5.18
C ASN A 304 0.59 -15.86 -6.05
N THR A 305 0.82 -16.54 -7.18
CA THR A 305 -0.26 -17.15 -7.96
C THR A 305 -0.99 -18.21 -7.14
N ILE A 306 -0.27 -19.08 -6.43
CA ILE A 306 -0.87 -20.07 -5.52
C ILE A 306 -1.67 -19.39 -4.41
N ILE A 307 -1.12 -18.35 -3.78
CA ILE A 307 -1.79 -17.56 -2.73
C ILE A 307 -3.06 -16.90 -3.29
N ALA A 308 -3.00 -16.30 -4.48
CA ALA A 308 -4.14 -15.69 -5.14
C ALA A 308 -5.22 -16.74 -5.45
N PHE A 309 -4.85 -17.89 -6.01
CA PHE A 309 -5.80 -18.99 -6.27
C PHE A 309 -6.41 -19.54 -4.98
N LEU A 310 -5.62 -19.68 -3.93
CA LEU A 310 -6.12 -20.09 -2.62
C LEU A 310 -7.18 -19.11 -2.12
N PHE A 311 -6.93 -17.80 -2.22
CA PHE A 311 -7.91 -16.76 -1.87
C PHE A 311 -9.20 -16.91 -2.67
N LEU A 312 -9.10 -17.06 -4.00
CA LEU A 312 -10.22 -17.23 -4.91
C LEU A 312 -11.06 -18.47 -4.54
N ILE A 313 -10.41 -19.62 -4.40
CA ILE A 313 -11.06 -20.90 -4.11
C ILE A 313 -11.75 -20.86 -2.74
N VAL A 314 -11.09 -20.31 -1.72
CA VAL A 314 -11.66 -20.20 -0.37
C VAL A 314 -12.91 -19.33 -0.38
N LEU A 315 -12.92 -18.20 -1.10
CA LEU A 315 -14.12 -17.36 -1.18
C LEU A 315 -15.23 -17.97 -2.06
N LEU A 316 -14.90 -18.65 -3.16
CA LEU A 316 -15.90 -19.30 -4.00
C LEU A 316 -16.53 -20.53 -3.33
N SER A 317 -15.75 -21.30 -2.57
CA SER A 317 -16.25 -22.47 -1.84
C SER A 317 -17.27 -22.10 -0.74
N LEU A 318 -17.21 -20.87 -0.23
CA LEU A 318 -18.22 -20.33 0.68
C LEU A 318 -19.61 -20.24 0.04
N LEU A 319 -19.68 -19.96 -1.27
CA LEU A 319 -20.94 -19.88 -2.01
C LEU A 319 -21.56 -21.25 -2.28
N LEU A 320 -20.74 -22.30 -2.30
CA LEU A 320 -21.20 -23.69 -2.45
C LEU A 320 -21.76 -24.23 -1.14
N ASN A 321 -21.18 -23.83 -0.01
CA ASN A 321 -21.46 -24.39 1.31
C ASN A 321 -22.50 -23.60 2.12
N GLU A 322 -22.74 -22.33 1.81
CA GLU A 322 -23.64 -21.46 2.57
C GLU A 322 -24.73 -20.87 1.69
N LYS A 323 -25.99 -21.00 2.12
CA LYS A 323 -27.15 -20.43 1.41
C LYS A 323 -27.66 -19.14 2.05
N ASP A 324 -27.39 -18.95 3.33
CA ASP A 324 -27.80 -17.77 4.09
C ASP A 324 -26.88 -16.58 3.79
N GLU A 325 -27.44 -15.53 3.20
CA GLU A 325 -26.73 -14.30 2.83
C GLU A 325 -26.03 -13.63 4.03
N ILE A 326 -26.62 -13.70 5.24
CA ILE A 326 -26.01 -13.13 6.46
C ILE A 326 -24.75 -13.90 6.82
N LYS A 327 -24.81 -15.23 6.79
CA LYS A 327 -23.64 -16.09 7.06
C LYS A 327 -22.58 -15.96 5.97
N ILE A 328 -22.98 -15.83 4.70
CA ILE A 328 -22.07 -15.58 3.58
C ILE A 328 -21.26 -14.31 3.85
N LYS A 329 -21.95 -13.21 4.19
CA LYS A 329 -21.31 -11.94 4.51
C LYS A 329 -20.32 -12.08 5.66
N GLU A 330 -20.73 -12.65 6.79
CA GLU A 330 -19.89 -12.74 7.98
C GLU A 330 -18.66 -13.63 7.74
N LYS A 331 -18.85 -14.81 7.12
CA LYS A 331 -17.73 -15.71 6.79
C LYS A 331 -16.78 -15.08 5.77
N ARG A 332 -17.28 -14.40 4.73
CA ARG A 332 -16.45 -13.69 3.74
C ARG A 332 -15.57 -12.65 4.39
N ILE A 333 -16.15 -11.80 5.23
CA ILE A 333 -15.44 -10.71 5.88
C ILE A 333 -14.34 -11.28 6.81
N ASN A 334 -14.63 -12.36 7.55
CA ASN A 334 -13.63 -13.06 8.36
C ASN A 334 -12.49 -13.66 7.53
N ILE A 335 -12.80 -14.30 6.40
CA ILE A 335 -11.79 -14.87 5.48
C ILE A 335 -10.86 -13.75 5.01
N VAL A 336 -11.41 -12.66 4.49
CA VAL A 336 -10.63 -11.52 3.96
C VAL A 336 -9.73 -10.93 5.04
N PHE A 337 -10.25 -10.78 6.26
CA PHE A 337 -9.50 -10.29 7.39
C PHE A 337 -8.29 -11.19 7.74
N HIS A 338 -8.53 -12.49 7.91
CA HIS A 338 -7.46 -13.42 8.25
C HIS A 338 -6.45 -13.58 7.12
N PHE A 339 -6.91 -13.52 5.88
CA PHE A 339 -6.05 -13.52 4.71
C PHE A 339 -5.17 -12.26 4.65
N SER A 340 -5.70 -11.10 5.01
CA SER A 340 -4.94 -9.84 5.07
C SER A 340 -3.82 -9.91 6.12
N ILE A 341 -4.10 -10.49 7.30
CA ILE A 341 -3.06 -10.73 8.32
C ILE A 341 -2.03 -11.73 7.82
N PHE A 342 -2.47 -12.85 7.23
CA PHE A 342 -1.58 -13.83 6.63
C PHE A 342 -0.65 -13.17 5.62
N TYR A 343 -1.19 -12.36 4.72
CA TYR A 343 -0.43 -11.73 3.65
C TYR A 343 0.55 -10.67 4.18
N LEU A 344 0.14 -9.89 5.18
CA LEU A 344 1.05 -8.97 5.87
C LEU A 344 2.24 -9.72 6.49
N LEU A 345 1.97 -10.80 7.23
CA LEU A 345 3.03 -11.61 7.86
C LEU A 345 3.91 -12.29 6.80
N TYR A 346 3.32 -12.81 5.72
CA TYR A 346 4.04 -13.40 4.60
C TYR A 346 5.07 -12.42 4.03
N ILE A 347 4.62 -11.20 3.67
CA ILE A 347 5.50 -10.17 3.12
C ILE A 347 6.55 -9.75 4.16
N LEU A 348 6.16 -9.50 5.42
CA LEU A 348 7.07 -9.14 6.50
C LEU A 348 8.19 -10.19 6.74
N PHE A 349 7.87 -11.48 6.72
CA PHE A 349 8.90 -12.52 6.87
C PHE A 349 9.70 -12.74 5.58
N HIS A 350 9.09 -12.50 4.43
CA HIS A 350 9.77 -12.59 3.14
C HIS A 350 10.93 -11.58 3.05
N GLY A 351 10.70 -10.30 3.34
CA GLY A 351 11.79 -9.31 3.23
C GLY A 351 12.77 -9.37 4.40
N VAL A 352 12.33 -9.75 5.62
CA VAL A 352 13.27 -9.86 6.76
C VAL A 352 14.29 -10.99 6.59
N THR A 353 13.94 -12.05 5.85
CA THR A 353 14.84 -13.21 5.66
C THR A 353 16.07 -12.88 4.82
N GLU A 354 16.00 -11.89 3.93
CA GLU A 354 17.21 -11.37 3.27
C GLU A 354 18.19 -10.83 4.31
N ARG A 355 17.73 -9.92 5.17
CA ARG A 355 18.61 -9.29 6.17
C ARG A 355 19.02 -10.24 7.29
N LEU A 356 18.18 -11.22 7.65
CA LEU A 356 18.59 -12.27 8.59
C LEU A 356 19.73 -13.12 8.05
N GLY A 357 19.77 -13.41 6.74
CA GLY A 357 20.88 -14.15 6.16
C GLY A 357 22.21 -13.40 6.25
N VAL A 358 22.19 -12.08 6.07
CA VAL A 358 23.36 -11.22 6.30
C VAL A 358 23.76 -11.22 7.78
N VAL A 359 22.80 -11.05 8.69
CA VAL A 359 23.05 -11.03 10.15
C VAL A 359 23.61 -12.37 10.65
N PHE A 360 23.19 -13.48 10.07
CA PHE A 360 23.70 -14.82 10.40
C PHE A 360 24.92 -15.23 9.57
N GLU A 361 25.50 -14.31 8.80
CA GLU A 361 26.68 -14.55 7.95
C GLU A 361 26.50 -15.71 6.96
N LEU A 362 25.26 -15.97 6.53
CA LEU A 362 24.94 -16.99 5.53
C LEU A 362 25.32 -16.54 4.11
N PHE A 363 25.33 -15.22 3.89
CA PHE A 363 25.78 -14.58 2.66
C PHE A 363 26.18 -13.12 2.92
N TYR A 364 27.01 -12.55 2.03
CA TYR A 364 27.41 -11.15 2.11
C TYR A 364 26.25 -10.20 1.78
N GLU A 365 26.32 -8.96 2.28
CA GLU A 365 25.26 -7.93 2.10
C GLU A 365 24.93 -7.66 0.62
N ASP A 366 25.91 -7.81 -0.26
CA ASP A 366 25.84 -7.57 -1.70
C ASP A 366 25.66 -8.86 -2.53
N ALA A 367 25.70 -10.04 -1.88
CA ALA A 367 25.60 -11.32 -2.58
C ALA A 367 24.16 -11.73 -2.92
N VAL A 368 23.18 -11.17 -2.21
CA VAL A 368 21.76 -11.53 -2.36
C VAL A 368 20.99 -10.24 -2.54
N ASP A 369 20.57 -9.98 -3.78
CA ASP A 369 19.60 -8.93 -4.01
C ASP A 369 18.20 -9.35 -3.50
N GLN A 370 17.28 -8.39 -3.45
CA GLN A 370 15.93 -8.65 -2.96
C GLN A 370 15.17 -9.75 -3.71
N TYR A 371 15.56 -10.03 -4.96
CA TYR A 371 14.95 -11.03 -5.84
C TYR A 371 15.65 -12.38 -5.80
N SER A 372 16.80 -12.47 -5.13
CA SER A 372 17.61 -13.67 -5.05
C SER A 372 17.12 -14.58 -3.94
N TRP A 373 16.95 -15.86 -4.29
CA TRP A 373 16.49 -16.92 -3.39
C TRP A 373 17.52 -18.04 -3.28
N PRO A 374 18.70 -17.75 -2.71
CA PRO A 374 19.65 -18.80 -2.41
C PRO A 374 19.04 -19.75 -1.38
N LEU A 375 19.57 -20.98 -1.34
CA LEU A 375 19.04 -22.05 -0.50
C LEU A 375 18.96 -21.63 0.97
N GLU A 376 19.95 -20.87 1.45
CA GLU A 376 20.07 -20.32 2.78
C GLU A 376 18.87 -19.42 3.14
N ARG A 377 18.48 -18.52 2.23
CA ARG A 377 17.30 -17.65 2.43
C ARG A 377 16.00 -18.46 2.44
N ILE A 378 15.89 -19.46 1.56
CA ILE A 378 14.74 -20.38 1.54
C ILE A 378 14.62 -21.12 2.88
N VAL A 379 15.72 -21.67 3.38
CA VAL A 379 15.77 -22.39 4.67
C VAL A 379 15.36 -21.49 5.82
N LEU A 380 15.77 -20.22 5.83
CA LEU A 380 15.33 -19.23 6.82
C LEU A 380 13.83 -18.92 6.71
N PHE A 381 13.27 -18.85 5.50
CA PHE A 381 11.88 -18.45 5.28
C PHE A 381 10.85 -19.56 5.52
N VAL A 382 11.17 -20.81 5.15
CA VAL A 382 10.24 -21.95 5.20
C VAL A 382 9.56 -22.16 6.56
N PRO A 383 10.25 -22.07 7.72
CA PRO A 383 9.60 -22.21 9.03
C PRO A 383 8.52 -21.15 9.28
N PHE A 384 8.76 -19.91 8.86
CA PHE A 384 7.76 -18.84 8.96
C PHE A 384 6.58 -19.14 8.04
N LEU A 385 6.85 -19.49 6.77
CA LEU A 385 5.83 -19.82 5.77
C LEU A 385 4.90 -20.95 6.24
N ILE A 386 5.45 -22.05 6.75
CA ILE A 386 4.67 -23.17 7.30
C ILE A 386 3.78 -22.69 8.45
N SER A 387 4.32 -21.90 9.37
CA SER A 387 3.58 -21.39 10.53
C SER A 387 2.40 -20.51 10.12
N ILE A 388 2.60 -19.60 9.17
CA ILE A 388 1.53 -18.70 8.68
C ILE A 388 0.49 -19.46 7.84
N LEU A 389 0.90 -20.45 7.04
CA LEU A 389 -0.03 -21.30 6.28
C LEU A 389 -0.89 -22.15 7.21
N PHE A 390 -0.30 -22.72 8.25
CA PHE A 390 -1.03 -23.48 9.26
C PHE A 390 -2.07 -22.61 9.98
N TYR A 391 -1.68 -21.38 10.34
CA TYR A 391 -2.62 -20.40 10.88
C TYR A 391 -3.79 -20.13 9.93
N LEU A 392 -3.51 -19.82 8.66
CA LEU A 392 -4.54 -19.52 7.67
C LEU A 392 -5.49 -20.71 7.47
N PHE A 393 -4.95 -21.92 7.35
CA PHE A 393 -5.72 -23.16 7.22
C PHE A 393 -6.64 -23.38 8.42
N PHE A 394 -6.10 -23.29 9.65
CA PHE A 394 -6.89 -23.50 10.86
C PHE A 394 -8.00 -22.46 11.02
N LYS A 395 -7.71 -21.19 10.73
CA LYS A 395 -8.71 -20.12 10.77
C LYS A 395 -9.79 -20.32 9.72
N THR A 396 -9.40 -20.64 8.49
CA THR A 396 -10.35 -20.93 7.40
C THR A 396 -11.26 -22.10 7.77
N LYS A 397 -10.69 -23.22 8.26
CA LYS A 397 -11.47 -24.37 8.73
C LYS A 397 -12.48 -23.99 9.82
N LYS A 398 -12.06 -23.19 10.80
CA LYS A 398 -12.93 -22.72 11.89
C LYS A 398 -14.07 -21.82 11.40
N ILE A 399 -13.82 -21.01 10.37
CA ILE A 399 -14.86 -20.17 9.74
C ILE A 399 -15.88 -21.06 9.02
N PHE A 400 -15.44 -22.07 8.26
CA PHE A 400 -16.35 -22.99 7.57
C PHE A 400 -17.21 -23.82 8.53
N SER A 401 -16.66 -24.25 9.66
CA SER A 401 -17.39 -25.04 10.66
C SER A 401 -18.41 -24.24 11.49
N GLY A 402 -18.53 -22.93 11.27
CA GLY A 402 -19.55 -22.10 11.94
C GLY A 402 -19.20 -21.70 13.38
N TYR A 403 -18.00 -22.01 13.87
CA TYR A 403 -17.53 -21.68 15.22
C TYR A 403 -17.03 -20.23 15.37
N TYR A 404 -17.30 -19.36 14.39
CA TYR A 404 -16.79 -17.99 14.36
C TYR A 404 -17.94 -17.02 14.13
N PHE A 405 -18.59 -16.62 15.21
CA PHE A 405 -19.33 -15.37 15.25
C PHE A 405 -18.44 -14.31 15.91
N PHE A 406 -18.20 -13.23 15.19
CA PHE A 406 -17.47 -12.09 15.72
C PHE A 406 -18.43 -11.24 16.53
N GLU A 407 -18.51 -11.48 17.84
CA GLU A 407 -19.25 -10.62 18.75
C GLU A 407 -18.36 -9.45 19.17
N ILE A 408 -18.89 -8.23 19.05
CA ILE A 408 -18.21 -7.02 19.49
C ILE A 408 -18.61 -6.79 20.95
N ASP A 409 -17.83 -7.37 21.86
CA ASP A 409 -17.90 -7.07 23.28
C ASP A 409 -16.64 -6.34 23.76
N SER A 410 -16.67 -5.88 25.01
CA SER A 410 -15.56 -5.17 25.61
C SER A 410 -14.31 -6.03 25.79
N GLU A 411 -14.46 -7.33 26.03
CA GLU A 411 -13.33 -8.24 26.23
C GLU A 411 -12.59 -8.48 24.92
N THR A 412 -13.34 -8.65 23.83
CA THR A 412 -12.86 -8.75 22.46
C THR A 412 -12.09 -7.51 22.06
N ILE A 413 -12.57 -6.30 22.37
CA ILE A 413 -11.83 -5.05 22.11
C ILE A 413 -10.48 -5.06 22.86
N ILE A 414 -10.46 -5.42 24.15
CA ILE A 414 -9.21 -5.50 24.92
C ILE A 414 -8.25 -6.55 24.35
N GLU A 415 -8.76 -7.70 23.91
CA GLU A 415 -7.95 -8.73 23.26
C GLU A 415 -7.33 -8.21 21.96
N TRP A 416 -8.10 -7.48 21.16
CA TRP A 416 -7.61 -6.83 19.94
C TRP A 416 -6.53 -5.78 20.20
N ASN A 417 -6.65 -5.00 21.28
CA ASN A 417 -5.59 -4.06 21.68
C ASN A 417 -4.26 -4.78 21.86
N ARG A 418 -4.27 -5.89 22.60
CA ARG A 418 -3.08 -6.71 22.85
C ARG A 418 -2.51 -7.30 21.57
N LYS A 419 -3.37 -7.82 20.69
CA LYS A 419 -2.95 -8.35 19.38
C LYS A 419 -2.32 -7.25 18.51
N LEU A 420 -2.89 -6.04 18.50
CA LEU A 420 -2.35 -4.91 17.74
C LEU A 420 -1.01 -4.43 18.30
N ILE A 421 -0.85 -4.39 19.62
CA ILE A 421 0.45 -4.12 20.27
C ILE A 421 1.48 -5.16 19.84
N ASN A 422 1.16 -6.44 19.92
CA ASN A 422 2.07 -7.51 19.52
C ASN A 422 2.45 -7.43 18.04
N LEU A 423 1.48 -7.17 17.16
CA LEU A 423 1.74 -6.99 15.74
C LEU A 423 2.62 -5.77 15.46
N THR A 424 2.36 -4.65 16.12
CA THR A 424 3.16 -3.43 15.96
C THR A 424 4.58 -3.67 16.45
N SER A 425 4.76 -4.35 17.58
CA SER A 425 6.07 -4.76 18.08
C SER A 425 6.80 -5.69 17.10
N LEU A 426 6.09 -6.65 16.48
CA LEU A 426 6.67 -7.53 15.47
C LEU A 426 7.09 -6.77 14.21
N ILE A 427 6.22 -5.95 13.62
CA ILE A 427 6.56 -5.07 12.49
C ILE A 427 7.78 -4.25 12.84
N THR A 428 7.84 -3.77 14.08
CA THR A 428 8.95 -2.95 14.49
C THR A 428 10.25 -3.71 14.56
N LEU A 429 10.26 -4.88 15.22
CA LEU A 429 11.42 -5.77 15.28
C LEU A 429 11.93 -6.08 13.87
N ILE A 430 11.01 -6.42 12.96
CA ILE A 430 11.34 -6.68 11.56
C ILE A 430 12.01 -5.47 10.94
N GLY A 431 11.45 -4.27 11.10
CA GLY A 431 12.12 -3.10 10.53
C GLY A 431 13.42 -2.72 11.23
N ILE A 432 13.64 -3.03 12.52
CA ILE A 432 14.98 -2.87 13.14
C ILE A 432 15.99 -3.76 12.40
N ILE A 433 15.63 -5.03 12.17
CA ILE A 433 16.48 -5.99 11.45
C ILE A 433 16.68 -5.54 9.99
N SER A 434 15.63 -5.08 9.32
CA SER A 434 15.70 -4.66 7.92
C SER A 434 16.50 -3.37 7.72
N ILE A 435 16.45 -2.47 8.70
CA ILE A 435 17.13 -1.18 8.67
C ILE A 435 18.60 -1.34 9.08
N TRP A 436 18.97 -2.25 9.96
CA TRP A 436 20.35 -2.39 10.42
C TRP A 436 21.37 -2.59 9.28
N PRO A 437 22.56 -1.93 9.30
CA PRO A 437 23.08 -0.93 10.25
C PRO A 437 22.84 0.54 9.84
N SER A 438 21.70 0.83 9.22
CA SER A 438 21.33 2.15 8.69
C SER A 438 21.40 3.31 9.71
N LYS A 439 21.76 4.49 9.18
CA LYS A 439 21.85 5.77 9.89
C LYS A 439 20.51 6.28 10.44
N ILE A 440 19.38 5.83 9.90
CA ILE A 440 18.04 6.28 10.36
C ILE A 440 17.50 5.52 11.57
N SER A 441 18.26 4.59 12.15
CA SER A 441 17.81 3.74 13.26
C SER A 441 17.31 4.55 14.47
N ILE A 442 17.86 5.73 14.74
CA ILE A 442 17.40 6.63 15.83
C ILE A 442 15.99 7.17 15.53
N PHE A 443 15.76 7.71 14.33
CA PHE A 443 14.44 8.22 13.94
C PHE A 443 13.41 7.09 13.92
N TYR A 444 13.79 5.92 13.40
CA TYR A 444 12.93 4.75 13.41
C TYR A 444 12.53 4.33 14.84
N GLY A 445 13.50 4.23 15.76
CA GLY A 445 13.26 3.96 17.18
C GLY A 445 12.38 5.02 17.87
N PHE A 446 12.51 6.29 17.47
CA PHE A 446 11.64 7.36 17.96
C PHE A 446 10.18 7.20 17.51
N PHE A 447 9.92 6.94 16.23
CA PHE A 447 8.55 6.71 15.73
C PHE A 447 7.94 5.43 16.32
N GLN A 448 8.75 4.40 16.53
CA GLN A 448 8.37 3.20 17.27
C GLN A 448 7.89 3.54 18.68
N LEU A 449 8.69 4.28 19.45
CA LEU A 449 8.35 4.65 20.81
C LEU A 449 7.00 5.38 20.85
N ILE A 450 6.76 6.32 19.93
CA ILE A 450 5.48 7.04 19.82
C ILE A 450 4.33 6.07 19.49
N ALA A 451 4.50 5.15 18.55
CA ALA A 451 3.47 4.19 18.17
C ALA A 451 3.07 3.29 19.35
N ILE A 452 4.07 2.77 20.09
CA ILE A 452 3.86 1.93 21.27
C ILE A 452 3.18 2.72 22.39
N ILE A 453 3.66 3.93 22.70
CA ILE A 453 3.02 4.81 23.70
C ILE A 453 1.56 5.06 23.35
N CYS A 454 1.25 5.37 22.08
CA CYS A 454 -0.13 5.56 21.63
C CYS A 454 -0.99 4.33 21.90
N LEU A 455 -0.50 3.13 21.58
CA LEU A 455 -1.26 1.88 21.79
C LEU A 455 -1.47 1.57 23.27
N ILE A 456 -0.46 1.79 24.12
CA ILE A 456 -0.56 1.64 25.58
C ILE A 456 -1.61 2.59 26.16
N GLN A 457 -1.62 3.86 25.71
CA GLN A 457 -2.62 4.83 26.16
C GLN A 457 -4.04 4.43 25.73
N ILE A 458 -4.19 3.91 24.51
CA ILE A 458 -5.48 3.40 24.04
C ILE A 458 -5.96 2.22 24.91
N ASP A 459 -5.08 1.25 25.21
CA ASP A 459 -5.41 0.12 26.07
C ASP A 459 -5.84 0.56 27.47
N LYS A 460 -5.13 1.55 28.05
CA LYS A 460 -5.49 2.14 29.33
C LYS A 460 -6.89 2.75 29.31
N ILE A 461 -7.24 3.52 28.27
CA ILE A 461 -8.56 4.14 28.12
C ILE A 461 -9.66 3.07 28.02
N ASP A 462 -9.43 2.01 27.24
CA ASP A 462 -10.43 0.96 27.06
C ASP A 462 -10.69 0.19 28.36
N ARG A 463 -9.64 -0.13 29.13
CA ARG A 463 -9.78 -0.76 30.47
C ARG A 463 -10.50 0.13 31.49
N LEU A 464 -10.35 1.46 31.40
CA LEU A 464 -11.07 2.36 32.28
C LEU A 464 -12.57 2.39 31.96
N LYS A 465 -12.93 2.38 30.66
CA LYS A 465 -14.33 2.36 30.22
C LYS A 465 -15.06 1.07 30.59
N THR A 466 -14.37 -0.07 30.61
CA THR A 466 -14.98 -1.34 31.03
C THR A 466 -15.26 -1.37 32.51
N LYS A 467 -14.35 -0.84 33.34
CA LYS A 467 -14.54 -0.73 34.79
C LYS A 467 -15.71 0.16 35.19
N THR A 468 -16.02 1.21 34.44
CA THR A 468 -17.14 2.12 34.74
C THR A 468 -18.52 1.58 34.32
N LYS A 469 -18.56 0.49 33.54
CA LYS A 469 -19.82 -0.15 33.11
C LYS A 469 -20.24 -1.32 33.99
N LEU A 470 -19.31 -1.84 34.80
CA LEU A 470 -19.54 -2.80 35.88
C LEU A 470 -19.87 -2.03 37.16
#